data_AF-A0A539EN44-F1
#
_entry.id   AF-A0A539EN44-F1
#
_cell.length_a   1.000
_cell.length_b   1.000
_cell.length_c   1.000
_cell.angle_alpha   90.00
_cell.angle_beta   90.00
_cell.angle_gamma   90.00
#
_symmetry.space_group_name_H-M   'P 1'
#
loop_
_entity.id
_entity.type
_entity.pdbx_description
1 polymer ?
#
loop_
_entity_poly.entity_id
_entity_poly.type
_entity_poly.pdbx_seq_one_letter_code
_entity_poly.pdbx_strand_id
1 'polypeptide(L)'
;MISGLALALALAAPGALAQGRSTIVHVGTATRSGYEELGIVGWGEGCSVAIRYLRYPPEGVGLRGVPDAFRIGTITLSPDAAEQKERWVYASESGRGWAPEDMDKTAAYLRDQGRHDRKGTVEHLRSARVADQPGLQALLTSTAVFQSDPPLGGFPERYRFTSVYYSPLVSCALFDFTDRRSPQDGHRLVLARLPEPGVRRSRARAHVTNALLFYRNEGDLTSAEAELAVASAMDPQYSLARYNHALLLSLHGRFNEALASLKVAVTRDGAFAVEARKAPELEALKDDPRLAALLAAAPAPRQRRPPPGTPEKPQPEKKSAAPERRRY
;
A
#
# COMPACT_ATOMS: atom_id res chain seq x y z
N MET A 1 -52.35 -56.99 15.25
CA MET A 1 -51.97 -56.40 13.95
C MET A 1 -52.20 -54.90 14.03
N ILE A 2 -51.15 -54.14 13.71
CA ILE A 2 -51.12 -52.70 13.43
C ILE A 2 -51.34 -51.75 14.62
N SER A 3 -50.20 -51.18 15.02
CA SER A 3 -50.00 -50.00 15.85
C SER A 3 -50.77 -48.78 15.34
N GLY A 4 -51.23 -47.94 16.26
CA GLY A 4 -51.62 -46.57 15.96
C GLY A 4 -50.41 -45.70 15.57
N LEU A 5 -50.67 -44.57 14.93
CA LEU A 5 -50.64 -43.25 15.58
C LEU A 5 -51.00 -42.18 14.55
N ALA A 6 -51.98 -41.34 14.89
CA ALA A 6 -52.28 -40.11 14.18
C ALA A 6 -51.21 -39.07 14.52
N LEU A 7 -50.71 -38.40 13.48
CA LEU A 7 -49.76 -37.30 13.57
C LEU A 7 -50.50 -36.01 13.21
N ALA A 8 -50.61 -35.08 14.16
CA ALA A 8 -50.42 -33.64 13.99
C ALA A 8 -50.91 -32.90 15.24
N LEU A 9 -50.04 -32.13 15.90
CA LEU A 9 -50.08 -30.67 15.80
C LEU A 9 -48.84 -30.06 16.47
N ALA A 10 -48.48 -28.90 15.93
CA ALA A 10 -47.28 -28.11 16.20
C ALA A 10 -47.25 -27.47 17.59
N LEU A 11 -46.05 -27.04 18.04
CA LEU A 11 -45.76 -25.62 18.33
C LEU A 11 -44.30 -25.41 18.78
N ALA A 12 -43.74 -24.30 18.26
CA ALA A 12 -42.65 -23.46 18.79
C ALA A 12 -41.19 -23.99 18.79
N ALA A 13 -40.35 -23.30 18.00
CA ALA A 13 -38.89 -23.19 18.17
C ALA A 13 -38.57 -21.90 18.99
N PRO A 14 -37.31 -21.48 19.23
CA PRO A 14 -36.00 -22.16 19.24
C PRO A 14 -35.18 -21.85 20.53
N GLY A 15 -34.02 -22.50 20.70
CA GLY A 15 -32.91 -21.91 21.46
C GLY A 15 -32.22 -22.82 22.49
N ALA A 16 -31.22 -23.56 22.06
CA ALA A 16 -30.10 -23.97 22.93
C ALA A 16 -28.86 -24.24 22.07
N LEU A 17 -27.79 -23.55 22.42
CA LEU A 17 -26.47 -23.58 21.81
C LEU A 17 -25.88 -25.00 21.81
N ALA A 18 -25.62 -25.52 20.61
CA ALA A 18 -24.72 -26.65 20.45
C ALA A 18 -23.28 -26.18 20.71
N GLN A 19 -22.72 -26.60 21.85
CA GLN A 19 -21.29 -26.51 22.12
C GLN A 19 -20.54 -27.42 21.14
N GLY A 20 -20.05 -26.83 20.04
CA GLY A 20 -19.02 -27.43 19.20
C GLY A 20 -17.70 -27.43 19.95
N ARG A 21 -17.38 -28.52 20.66
CA ARG A 21 -16.01 -28.78 21.13
C ARG A 21 -15.12 -28.98 19.90
N SER A 22 -14.31 -27.96 19.58
CA SER A 22 -13.19 -28.11 18.67
C SER A 22 -12.09 -28.90 19.38
N THR A 23 -11.93 -30.16 19.00
CA THR A 23 -10.78 -30.97 19.39
C THR A 23 -9.61 -30.58 18.48
N ILE A 24 -8.73 -29.69 18.98
CA ILE A 24 -7.49 -29.35 18.27
C ILE A 24 -6.45 -30.43 18.60
N VAL A 25 -6.13 -31.25 17.60
CA VAL A 25 -4.97 -32.15 17.64
C VAL A 25 -3.73 -31.31 17.32
N HIS A 26 -2.90 -31.05 18.34
CA HIS A 26 -1.57 -30.47 18.12
C HIS A 26 -0.60 -31.57 17.68
N VAL A 27 -0.34 -31.64 16.38
CA VAL A 27 0.88 -32.28 15.88
C VAL A 27 1.99 -31.24 16.00
N GLY A 28 2.98 -31.54 16.83
CA GLY A 28 4.01 -30.60 17.22
C GLY A 28 4.95 -30.19 16.09
N THR A 29 5.10 -28.87 15.92
CA THR A 29 6.40 -28.21 15.85
C THR A 29 6.29 -26.93 16.68
N ALA A 30 7.17 -26.76 17.65
CA ALA A 30 7.22 -25.54 18.46
C ALA A 30 7.50 -24.34 17.54
N THR A 31 6.56 -23.39 17.44
CA THR A 31 6.84 -22.07 16.86
C THR A 31 7.67 -21.27 17.88
N ARG A 32 8.99 -21.55 17.88
CA ARG A 32 10.01 -21.04 18.80
C ARG A 32 10.36 -19.55 18.64
N SER A 33 9.69 -18.78 17.79
CA SER A 33 10.06 -17.38 17.57
C SER A 33 9.10 -16.44 18.28
N GLY A 34 9.62 -15.65 19.22
CA GLY A 34 8.98 -14.39 19.58
C GLY A 34 8.89 -13.48 18.35
N TYR A 35 8.10 -12.42 18.45
CA TYR A 35 7.85 -11.51 17.33
C TYR A 35 7.75 -10.07 17.80
N GLU A 36 7.91 -9.15 16.85
CA GLU A 36 7.83 -7.72 17.09
C GLU A 36 6.66 -7.14 16.30
N GLU A 37 6.04 -6.10 16.85
CA GLU A 37 5.03 -5.28 16.18
C GLU A 37 5.49 -3.82 16.19
N LEU A 38 5.75 -3.29 14.99
CA LEU A 38 5.95 -1.86 14.78
C LEU A 38 4.66 -1.23 14.25
N GLY A 39 4.20 -0.16 14.89
CA GLY A 39 3.03 0.60 14.46
C GLY A 39 3.31 2.09 14.41
N ILE A 40 2.79 2.76 13.39
CA ILE A 40 2.79 4.23 13.32
C ILE A 40 1.58 4.76 14.07
N VAL A 41 1.82 5.61 15.07
CA VAL A 41 0.76 6.35 15.77
C VAL A 41 0.26 7.49 14.89
N GLY A 42 1.19 8.22 14.26
CA GLY A 42 0.94 9.22 13.23
C GLY A 42 2.12 10.17 13.01
N TRP A 43 1.97 11.07 12.05
CA TRP A 43 3.01 12.03 11.65
C TRP A 43 2.76 13.41 12.26
N GLY A 44 3.76 13.92 12.98
CA GLY A 44 3.77 15.26 13.56
C GLY A 44 4.25 16.30 12.56
N GLU A 45 4.44 17.54 13.00
CA GLU A 45 5.01 18.61 12.17
C GLU A 45 6.47 18.37 11.77
N GLY A 46 6.83 18.82 10.55
CA GLY A 46 8.13 18.54 9.96
C GLY A 46 8.39 17.04 9.75
N CYS A 47 9.66 16.63 9.86
CA CYS A 47 10.03 15.21 9.87
C CYS A 47 9.99 14.67 11.29
N SER A 48 8.77 14.43 11.80
CA SER A 48 8.54 13.81 13.10
C SER A 48 7.45 12.75 12.99
N VAL A 49 7.71 11.57 13.55
CA VAL A 49 6.78 10.43 13.54
C VAL A 49 6.68 9.83 14.93
N ALA A 50 5.45 9.61 15.38
CA ALA A 50 5.17 8.88 16.59
C ALA A 50 4.97 7.40 16.26
N ILE A 51 5.63 6.53 17.01
CA ILE A 51 5.62 5.09 16.80
C ILE A 51 5.36 4.33 18.09
N ARG A 52 4.78 3.16 17.95
CA ARG A 52 4.68 2.13 18.98
C ARG A 52 5.47 0.92 18.52
N TYR A 53 6.22 0.33 19.43
CA TYR A 53 7.00 -0.87 19.21
C TYR A 53 6.73 -1.84 20.36
N LEU A 54 6.38 -3.08 20.03
CA LEU A 54 6.10 -4.16 20.97
C LEU A 54 6.95 -5.35 20.61
N ARG A 55 7.51 -6.02 21.61
CA ARG A 55 8.19 -7.29 21.47
C ARG A 55 7.51 -8.33 22.34
N TYR A 56 7.17 -9.45 21.72
CA TYR A 56 6.52 -10.57 22.38
C TYR A 56 7.51 -11.73 22.54
N PRO A 57 7.50 -12.39 23.71
CA PRO A 57 8.37 -13.53 23.96
C PRO A 57 7.94 -14.73 23.10
N PRO A 58 8.83 -15.72 22.91
CA PRO A 58 8.49 -16.94 22.19
C PRO A 58 7.40 -17.73 22.91
N GLU A 59 6.69 -18.59 22.18
CA GLU A 59 5.70 -19.47 22.80
C GLU A 59 6.33 -20.32 23.92
N GLY A 60 5.64 -20.37 25.06
CA GLY A 60 6.11 -21.05 26.27
C GLY A 60 7.04 -20.23 27.16
N VAL A 61 7.40 -19.01 26.75
CA VAL A 61 8.17 -18.05 27.57
C VAL A 61 7.28 -16.84 27.84
N GLY A 62 7.09 -16.48 29.11
CA GLY A 62 6.27 -15.33 29.50
C GLY A 62 4.75 -15.54 29.37
N LEU A 63 4.00 -14.44 29.54
CA LEU A 63 2.54 -14.45 29.44
C LEU A 63 2.10 -14.20 28.00
N ARG A 64 1.22 -15.06 27.47
CA ARG A 64 0.71 -14.93 26.10
C ARG A 64 -0.01 -13.59 25.91
N GLY A 65 0.35 -12.88 24.84
CA GLY A 65 -0.23 -11.57 24.52
C GLY A 65 0.28 -10.42 25.39
N VAL A 66 1.27 -10.67 26.26
CA VAL A 66 1.95 -9.63 27.03
C VAL A 66 3.35 -9.46 26.44
N PRO A 67 3.71 -8.24 25.99
CA PRO A 67 5.04 -7.97 25.49
C PRO A 67 6.09 -8.03 26.63
N ASP A 68 7.28 -8.55 26.31
CA ASP A 68 8.44 -8.54 27.21
C ASP A 68 9.31 -7.29 27.03
N ALA A 69 9.08 -6.51 25.98
CA ALA A 69 9.54 -5.14 25.86
C ALA A 69 8.54 -4.31 25.04
N PHE A 70 8.43 -3.03 25.38
CA PHE A 70 7.57 -2.10 24.67
C PHE A 70 8.16 -0.70 24.71
N ARG A 71 7.91 0.08 23.66
CA ARG A 71 8.28 1.48 23.58
C ARG A 71 7.22 2.24 22.79
N ILE A 72 6.84 3.41 23.27
CA ILE A 72 6.04 4.38 22.51
C ILE A 72 6.64 5.77 22.67
N GLY A 73 6.82 6.45 21.55
CA GLY A 73 7.61 7.67 21.50
C GLY A 73 7.65 8.29 20.11
N THR A 74 8.59 9.20 19.92
CA THR A 74 8.78 9.91 18.65
C THR A 74 10.20 9.75 18.12
N ILE A 75 10.31 9.72 16.80
CA ILE A 75 11.57 9.88 16.06
C ILE A 75 11.45 11.18 15.28
N THR A 76 12.41 12.09 15.47
CA THR A 76 12.38 13.43 14.87
C THR A 76 13.69 13.77 14.19
N LEU A 77 13.63 14.32 12.99
CA LEU A 77 14.76 14.83 12.24
C LEU A 77 14.58 16.35 12.04
N SER A 78 15.21 17.14 12.91
CA SER A 78 15.15 18.61 12.89
C SER A 78 15.75 19.19 11.61
N PRO A 79 15.21 20.26 10.98
CA PRO A 79 15.57 20.75 9.64
C PRO A 79 17.07 20.77 9.32
N ASP A 80 17.89 21.26 10.23
CA ASP A 80 19.34 21.43 10.03
C ASP A 80 20.18 20.31 10.67
N ALA A 81 19.53 19.26 11.18
CA ALA A 81 20.19 18.12 11.80
C ALA A 81 20.38 16.99 10.78
N ALA A 82 21.60 16.43 10.79
CA ALA A 82 21.93 15.19 10.11
C ALA A 82 21.53 13.93 10.92
N GLU A 83 21.31 14.07 12.21
CA GLU A 83 20.97 12.96 13.10
C GLU A 83 19.52 13.03 13.57
N GLN A 84 18.83 11.88 13.52
CA GLN A 84 17.52 11.74 14.12
C GLN A 84 17.62 11.71 15.66
N LYS A 85 16.60 12.22 16.34
CA LYS A 85 16.46 12.15 17.80
C LYS A 85 15.28 11.28 18.16
N GLU A 86 15.49 10.37 19.09
CA GLU A 86 14.46 9.48 19.63
C GLU A 86 14.04 9.97 21.02
N ARG A 87 12.73 10.00 21.26
CA ARG A 87 12.17 10.31 22.58
C ARG A 87 11.09 9.31 22.94
N TRP A 88 11.41 8.42 23.87
CA TRP A 88 10.47 7.43 24.40
C TRP A 88 9.70 8.03 25.58
N VAL A 89 8.38 8.07 25.48
CA VAL A 89 7.49 8.61 26.51
C VAL A 89 7.08 7.54 27.50
N TYR A 90 6.86 6.33 27.00
CA TYR A 90 6.53 5.16 27.82
C TYR A 90 7.26 3.94 27.25
N ALA A 91 8.07 3.29 28.07
CA ALA A 91 8.94 2.20 27.62
C ALA A 91 9.33 1.26 28.77
N SER A 92 9.57 -0.01 28.45
CA SER A 92 10.14 -1.01 29.35
C SER A 92 10.87 -2.07 28.54
N GLU A 93 12.08 -2.44 28.98
CA GLU A 93 12.87 -3.54 28.39
C GLU A 93 12.63 -4.89 29.08
N SER A 94 11.90 -4.89 30.20
CA SER A 94 11.71 -6.08 31.05
C SER A 94 10.27 -6.59 31.08
N GLY A 95 9.36 -5.95 30.34
CA GLY A 95 7.92 -6.28 30.28
C GLY A 95 7.15 -5.93 31.57
N ARG A 96 7.85 -5.57 32.65
CA ARG A 96 7.22 -5.15 33.90
C ARG A 96 6.44 -3.85 33.71
N GLY A 97 5.22 -3.84 34.23
CA GLY A 97 4.33 -2.67 34.21
C GLY A 97 3.56 -2.47 32.91
N TRP A 98 3.47 -3.50 32.05
CA TRP A 98 2.63 -3.44 30.85
C TRP A 98 1.15 -3.29 31.18
N ALA A 99 0.54 -2.22 30.67
CA ALA A 99 -0.90 -2.05 30.60
C ALA A 99 -1.25 -1.50 29.20
N PRO A 100 -2.06 -2.22 28.39
CA PRO A 100 -2.47 -1.74 27.07
C PRO A 100 -3.07 -0.33 27.11
N GLU A 101 -3.83 -0.03 28.17
CA GLU A 101 -4.49 1.26 28.37
C GLU A 101 -3.50 2.40 28.52
N ASP A 102 -2.35 2.18 29.17
CA ASP A 102 -1.34 3.21 29.36
C ASP A 102 -0.59 3.51 28.06
N MET A 103 -0.38 2.48 27.23
CA MET A 103 0.16 2.69 25.90
C MET A 103 -0.83 3.42 24.98
N ASP A 104 -2.12 3.07 25.04
CA ASP A 104 -3.16 3.75 24.27
C ASP A 104 -3.36 5.21 24.72
N LYS A 105 -3.34 5.48 26.03
CA LYS A 105 -3.32 6.84 26.57
C LYS A 105 -2.10 7.62 26.10
N THR A 106 -0.92 6.98 26.10
CA THR A 106 0.31 7.63 25.61
C THR A 106 0.24 7.90 24.11
N ALA A 107 -0.34 6.99 23.33
CA ALA A 107 -0.58 7.19 21.90
C ALA A 107 -1.54 8.37 21.67
N ALA A 108 -2.63 8.45 22.43
CA ALA A 108 -3.56 9.57 22.38
C ALA A 108 -2.88 10.89 22.76
N TYR A 109 -2.10 10.90 23.85
CA TYR A 109 -1.32 12.06 24.26
C TYR A 109 -0.36 12.54 23.15
N LEU A 110 0.34 11.63 22.47
CA LEU A 110 1.24 11.98 21.36
C LEU A 110 0.50 12.54 20.14
N ARG A 111 -0.69 11.99 19.82
CA ARG A 111 -1.56 12.53 18.77
C ARG A 111 -1.97 13.96 19.08
N ASP A 112 -2.36 14.25 20.31
CA ASP A 112 -2.87 15.56 20.70
C ASP A 112 -1.74 16.60 20.86
N GLN A 113 -0.72 16.31 21.67
CA GLN A 113 0.30 17.30 22.06
C GLN A 113 1.31 17.60 20.97
N GLY A 114 1.66 16.59 20.17
CA GLY A 114 2.63 16.73 19.07
C GLY A 114 1.99 16.82 17.69
N ARG A 115 0.64 16.85 17.63
CA ARG A 115 -0.13 16.77 16.37
C ARG A 115 0.30 15.57 15.51
N HIS A 116 0.56 14.43 16.14
CA HIS A 116 0.88 13.18 15.45
C HIS A 116 -0.38 12.43 15.04
N ASP A 117 -1.37 13.12 14.49
CA ASP A 117 -2.65 12.59 14.06
C ASP A 117 -2.72 12.36 12.54
N ARG A 118 -1.74 12.89 11.80
CA ARG A 118 -1.72 12.81 10.34
C ARG A 118 -1.34 11.41 9.86
N LYS A 119 -2.15 10.85 8.97
CA LYS A 119 -1.93 9.52 8.39
C LYS A 119 -0.93 9.57 7.24
N GLY A 120 0.09 8.73 7.34
CA GLY A 120 1.05 8.48 6.26
C GLY A 120 0.58 7.41 5.28
N THR A 121 1.48 7.01 4.40
CA THR A 121 1.32 5.85 3.51
C THR A 121 2.39 4.83 3.86
N VAL A 122 2.06 3.54 3.88
CA VAL A 122 3.03 2.47 4.09
C VAL A 122 3.22 1.66 2.82
N GLU A 123 4.46 1.28 2.58
CA GLU A 123 4.83 0.31 1.58
C GLU A 123 5.57 -0.83 2.25
N HIS A 124 5.02 -2.04 2.16
CA HIS A 124 5.68 -3.25 2.62
C HIS A 124 6.40 -3.91 1.45
N LEU A 125 7.71 -4.07 1.59
CA LEU A 125 8.53 -4.80 0.64
C LEU A 125 8.34 -6.29 0.81
N ARG A 126 7.57 -6.87 -0.10
CA ARG A 126 7.33 -8.30 -0.13
C ARG A 126 8.59 -9.04 -0.58
N SER A 127 8.79 -10.24 -0.05
CA SER A 127 9.65 -11.26 -0.66
C SER A 127 8.94 -11.91 -1.85
N ALA A 128 8.38 -11.10 -2.75
CA ALA A 128 7.68 -11.60 -3.93
C ALA A 128 8.68 -11.78 -5.07
N ARG A 129 8.34 -12.65 -6.02
CA ARG A 129 9.04 -12.71 -7.30
C ARG A 129 8.96 -11.33 -7.94
N VAL A 130 10.07 -10.89 -8.52
CA VAL A 130 10.12 -9.73 -9.41
C VAL A 130 10.39 -10.28 -10.80
N ALA A 131 9.60 -9.88 -11.78
CA ALA A 131 9.79 -10.31 -13.15
C ALA A 131 11.13 -9.79 -13.69
N ASP A 132 11.77 -10.57 -14.55
CA ASP A 132 13.13 -10.27 -15.01
C ASP A 132 13.16 -9.04 -15.91
N GLN A 133 13.70 -7.94 -15.37
CA GLN A 133 13.99 -6.72 -16.10
C GLN A 133 15.20 -6.01 -15.46
N PRO A 134 16.19 -5.57 -16.27
CA PRO A 134 17.34 -4.83 -15.76
C PRO A 134 16.93 -3.65 -14.88
N GLY A 135 17.42 -3.63 -13.63
CA GLY A 135 17.20 -2.55 -12.66
C GLY A 135 15.85 -2.58 -11.92
N LEU A 136 14.84 -3.32 -12.38
CA LEU A 136 13.50 -3.32 -11.76
C LEU A 136 13.54 -3.79 -10.30
N GLN A 137 14.29 -4.86 -10.03
CA GLN A 137 14.48 -5.34 -8.66
C GLN A 137 15.12 -4.26 -7.77
N ALA A 138 16.13 -3.54 -8.25
CA ALA A 138 16.72 -2.44 -7.47
C ALA A 138 15.69 -1.35 -7.17
N LEU A 139 14.81 -1.00 -8.12
CA LEU A 139 13.74 -0.02 -7.89
C LEU A 139 12.72 -0.48 -6.84
N LEU A 140 12.38 -1.78 -6.84
CA LEU A 140 11.34 -2.35 -5.99
C LEU A 140 11.85 -2.77 -4.60
N THR A 141 13.06 -3.31 -4.48
CA THR A 141 13.51 -3.96 -3.24
C THR A 141 14.68 -3.27 -2.56
N SER A 142 15.25 -2.23 -3.18
CA SER A 142 16.36 -1.47 -2.60
C SER A 142 15.95 -0.03 -2.29
N THR A 143 16.86 0.69 -1.65
CA THR A 143 16.72 2.11 -1.37
C THR A 143 17.26 3.01 -2.50
N ALA A 144 17.70 2.46 -3.62
CA ALA A 144 18.37 3.20 -4.70
C ALA A 144 17.52 4.32 -5.32
N VAL A 145 16.19 4.23 -5.22
CA VAL A 145 15.25 5.23 -5.73
C VAL A 145 15.04 6.41 -4.79
N PHE A 146 15.48 6.30 -3.54
CA PHE A 146 15.29 7.37 -2.57
C PHE A 146 16.51 8.30 -2.63
N GLN A 147 16.35 9.40 -3.35
CA GLN A 147 17.17 10.57 -3.10
C GLN A 147 16.77 11.09 -1.71
N SER A 148 17.72 11.16 -0.77
CA SER A 148 17.46 11.53 0.62
C SER A 148 18.51 12.48 1.18
N ASP A 149 18.07 13.32 2.12
CA ASP A 149 18.93 14.28 2.84
C ASP A 149 18.68 14.20 4.36
N PRO A 150 19.70 13.95 5.19
CA PRO A 150 21.07 13.55 4.81
C PRO A 150 21.09 12.17 4.13
N PRO A 151 22.19 11.81 3.42
CA PRO A 151 22.34 10.47 2.89
C PRO A 151 22.17 9.45 4.01
N LEU A 152 21.37 8.42 3.75
CA LEU A 152 21.15 7.29 4.63
C LEU A 152 22.52 6.62 4.89
N GLY A 153 23.19 7.03 5.97
CA GLY A 153 24.62 6.82 6.24
C GLY A 153 25.01 5.35 6.44
N GLY A 154 25.02 4.59 5.35
CA GLY A 154 25.27 3.16 5.32
C GLY A 154 24.09 2.37 5.87
N PHE A 155 23.40 1.60 5.03
CA PHE A 155 22.46 0.61 5.51
C PHE A 155 23.24 -0.52 6.19
N PRO A 156 22.83 -0.98 7.38
CA PRO A 156 23.58 -2.02 8.06
C PRO A 156 23.40 -3.33 7.28
N GLU A 157 24.51 -3.87 6.74
CA GLU A 157 24.54 -5.04 5.83
C GLU A 157 23.80 -6.28 6.38
N ARG A 158 23.70 -6.39 7.71
CA ARG A 158 22.94 -7.45 8.40
C ARG A 158 21.43 -7.34 8.23
N TYR A 159 20.90 -6.13 8.07
CA TYR A 159 19.46 -5.89 8.10
C TYR A 159 18.90 -5.85 6.68
N ARG A 160 17.67 -6.32 6.56
CA ARG A 160 16.93 -6.28 5.31
C ARG A 160 15.94 -5.12 5.31
N PHE A 161 15.92 -4.34 4.24
CA PHE A 161 14.86 -3.34 4.03
C PHE A 161 13.51 -4.04 3.87
N THR A 162 12.54 -3.74 4.75
CA THR A 162 11.23 -4.43 4.74
C THR A 162 10.05 -3.50 4.56
N SER A 163 10.09 -2.28 5.07
CA SER A 163 8.98 -1.35 4.93
C SER A 163 9.48 0.08 4.86
N VAL A 164 8.71 0.93 4.19
CA VAL A 164 8.90 2.38 4.24
C VAL A 164 7.57 3.06 4.53
N TYR A 165 7.58 3.95 5.52
CA TYR A 165 6.44 4.74 5.92
C TYR A 165 6.66 6.17 5.45
N TYR A 166 5.85 6.62 4.50
CA TYR A 166 5.89 7.98 3.98
C TYR A 166 5.03 8.91 4.83
N SER A 167 5.58 10.08 5.12
CA SER A 167 4.79 11.21 5.62
C SER A 167 3.64 11.57 4.65
N PRO A 168 2.57 12.22 5.13
CA PRO A 168 1.42 12.59 4.29
C PRO A 168 1.81 13.39 3.03
N LEU A 169 2.80 14.28 3.16
CA LEU A 169 3.29 15.16 2.10
C LEU A 169 4.48 14.56 1.32
N VAL A 170 4.95 13.36 1.68
CA VAL A 170 6.12 12.70 1.06
C VAL A 170 7.41 13.53 1.18
N SER A 171 7.51 14.38 2.20
CA SER A 171 8.72 15.16 2.47
C SER A 171 9.72 14.39 3.34
N CYS A 172 9.24 13.35 4.03
CA CYS A 172 10.03 12.48 4.90
C CYS A 172 9.52 11.04 4.80
N ALA A 173 10.40 10.08 5.09
CA ALA A 173 10.04 8.69 5.25
C ALA A 173 10.82 8.01 6.39
N LEU A 174 10.13 7.14 7.11
CA LEU A 174 10.71 6.23 8.08
C LEU A 174 10.96 4.90 7.38
N PHE A 175 12.22 4.52 7.27
CA PHE A 175 12.68 3.26 6.72
C PHE A 175 12.80 2.24 7.84
N ASP A 176 12.26 1.05 7.61
CA ASP A 176 12.30 -0.07 8.53
C ASP A 176 13.16 -1.19 7.92
N PHE A 177 14.26 -1.48 8.62
CA PHE A 177 15.14 -2.60 8.29
C PHE A 177 15.04 -3.64 9.40
N THR A 178 14.80 -4.90 9.04
CA THR A 178 14.69 -5.99 10.01
C THR A 178 15.87 -6.95 9.92
N ASP A 179 16.43 -7.37 11.05
CA ASP A 179 17.34 -8.51 11.11
C ASP A 179 16.57 -9.83 11.19
N ARG A 180 16.66 -10.62 10.11
CA ARG A 180 16.01 -11.94 10.06
C ARG A 180 16.65 -12.98 10.98
N ARG A 181 17.87 -12.74 11.47
CA ARG A 181 18.57 -13.64 12.41
C ARG A 181 18.17 -13.38 13.86
N SER A 182 17.59 -12.22 14.17
CA SER A 182 17.19 -11.81 15.52
C SER A 182 15.83 -11.13 15.50
N PRO A 183 14.72 -11.89 15.44
CA PRO A 183 13.35 -11.32 15.43
C PRO A 183 12.93 -10.64 16.74
N GLN A 184 13.81 -10.55 17.74
CA GLN A 184 13.58 -9.97 19.06
C GLN A 184 14.40 -8.71 19.36
N ASP A 185 15.12 -8.19 18.37
CA ASP A 185 15.69 -6.84 18.38
C ASP A 185 15.94 -6.46 16.92
N GLY A 186 14.92 -6.71 16.10
CA GLY A 186 15.08 -6.86 14.66
C GLY A 186 15.10 -5.51 13.95
N HIS A 187 14.41 -4.51 14.49
CA HIS A 187 14.14 -3.27 13.79
C HIS A 187 15.27 -2.25 13.94
N ARG A 188 15.81 -1.83 12.79
CA ARG A 188 16.61 -0.62 12.65
C ARG A 188 15.78 0.39 11.89
N LEU A 189 15.39 1.47 12.59
CA LEU A 189 14.60 2.55 12.03
C LEU A 189 15.47 3.72 11.62
N VAL A 190 15.27 4.22 10.40
CA VAL A 190 15.98 5.39 9.88
C VAL A 190 14.97 6.38 9.33
N LEU A 191 14.93 7.58 9.88
CA LEU A 191 14.11 8.68 9.38
C LEU A 191 14.95 9.57 8.47
N ALA A 192 14.47 9.83 7.26
CA ALA A 192 15.14 10.74 6.32
C ALA A 192 14.18 11.66 5.59
N ARG A 193 14.72 12.77 5.08
CA ARG A 193 13.99 13.67 4.18
C ARG A 193 14.02 13.12 2.77
N LEU A 194 12.93 13.34 2.06
CA LEU A 194 12.78 12.97 0.67
C LEU A 194 12.64 14.27 -0.15
N PRO A 195 13.73 14.81 -0.73
CA PRO A 195 13.68 15.94 -1.64
C PRO A 195 12.89 15.65 -2.93
N GLU A 196 12.71 14.38 -3.30
CA GLU A 196 11.94 13.97 -4.48
C GLU A 196 10.48 13.62 -4.09
N PRO A 197 9.51 14.54 -4.26
CA PRO A 197 8.10 14.24 -3.98
C PRO A 197 7.53 13.18 -4.94
N GLY A 198 8.19 12.95 -6.08
CA GLY A 198 7.82 11.96 -7.09
C GLY A 198 8.08 10.51 -6.69
N VAL A 199 8.78 10.24 -5.59
CA VAL A 199 9.26 8.88 -5.28
C VAL A 199 8.14 7.84 -5.15
N ARG A 200 7.00 8.18 -4.54
CA ARG A 200 5.83 7.27 -4.48
C ARG A 200 5.32 6.89 -5.86
N ARG A 201 5.30 7.85 -6.79
CA ARG A 201 4.88 7.62 -8.17
C ARG A 201 5.91 6.82 -8.95
N SER A 202 7.20 7.08 -8.74
CA SER A 202 8.29 6.30 -9.34
C SER A 202 8.22 4.84 -8.90
N ARG A 203 7.96 4.58 -7.62
CA ARG A 203 7.73 3.23 -7.10
C ARG A 203 6.43 2.59 -7.59
N ALA A 204 5.32 3.33 -7.59
CA ALA A 204 4.07 2.84 -8.17
C ALA A 204 4.23 2.45 -9.65
N ARG A 205 5.02 3.22 -10.43
CA ARG A 205 5.35 2.88 -11.81
C ARG A 205 6.14 1.59 -11.91
N ALA A 206 7.15 1.37 -11.07
CA ALA A 206 7.90 0.13 -11.06
C ALA A 206 6.99 -1.08 -10.81
N HIS A 207 6.05 -0.98 -9.87
CA HIS A 207 5.05 -2.03 -9.64
C HIS A 207 4.11 -2.25 -10.85
N VAL A 208 3.68 -1.19 -11.55
CA VAL A 208 2.92 -1.35 -12.81
C VAL A 208 3.75 -2.08 -13.86
N THR A 209 5.03 -1.73 -14.01
CA THR A 209 5.91 -2.40 -14.97
C THR A 209 6.06 -3.88 -14.63
N ASN A 210 6.29 -4.22 -13.37
CA ASN A 210 6.39 -5.60 -12.89
C ASN A 210 5.09 -6.38 -13.17
N ALA A 211 3.93 -5.76 -12.89
CA ALA A 211 2.64 -6.36 -13.17
C ALA A 211 2.44 -6.69 -14.66
N LEU A 212 2.81 -5.77 -15.55
CA LEU A 212 2.69 -5.98 -16.98
C LEU A 212 3.62 -7.09 -17.49
N LEU A 213 4.80 -7.25 -16.90
CA LEU A 213 5.69 -8.37 -17.20
C LEU A 213 5.09 -9.71 -16.78
N PHE A 214 4.56 -9.81 -15.55
CA PHE A 214 3.87 -11.02 -15.11
C PHE A 214 2.67 -11.37 -15.98
N TYR A 215 1.86 -10.38 -16.31
CA TYR A 215 0.68 -10.60 -17.13
C TYR A 215 1.03 -11.02 -18.56
N ARG A 216 1.89 -10.25 -19.25
CA ARG A 216 2.12 -10.43 -20.70
C ARG A 216 3.12 -11.53 -21.02
N ASN A 217 4.12 -11.73 -20.17
CA ASN A 217 5.20 -12.67 -20.47
C ASN A 217 4.98 -14.02 -19.79
N GLU A 218 4.40 -14.03 -18.59
CA GLU A 218 4.28 -15.25 -17.79
C GLU A 218 2.84 -15.76 -17.67
N GLY A 219 1.84 -14.93 -18.02
CA GLY A 219 0.43 -15.25 -17.81
C GLY A 219 0.03 -15.33 -16.34
N ASP A 220 0.87 -14.85 -15.41
CA ASP A 220 0.61 -14.88 -13.97
C ASP A 220 -0.27 -13.70 -13.55
N LEU A 221 -1.57 -13.91 -13.68
CA LEU A 221 -2.60 -12.94 -13.32
C LEU A 221 -2.59 -12.58 -11.82
N THR A 222 -2.22 -13.53 -10.95
CA THR A 222 -2.25 -13.34 -9.49
C THR A 222 -1.11 -12.41 -9.07
N SER A 223 0.12 -12.68 -9.53
CA SER A 223 1.27 -11.80 -9.26
C SER A 223 1.06 -10.42 -9.89
N ALA A 224 0.51 -10.36 -11.09
CA ALA A 224 0.23 -9.10 -11.76
C ALA A 224 -0.79 -8.23 -11.00
N GLU A 225 -1.90 -8.81 -10.52
CA GLU A 225 -2.87 -8.09 -9.69
C GLU A 225 -2.24 -7.64 -8.37
N ALA A 226 -1.46 -8.52 -7.72
CA ALA A 226 -0.81 -8.21 -6.46
C ALA A 226 0.14 -7.00 -6.58
N GLU A 227 0.83 -6.84 -7.71
CA GLU A 227 1.67 -5.67 -7.99
C GLU A 227 0.85 -4.41 -8.28
N LEU A 228 -0.27 -4.51 -9.02
CA LEU A 228 -1.16 -3.37 -9.28
C LEU A 228 -1.91 -2.89 -8.05
N ALA A 229 -2.20 -3.78 -7.11
CA ALA A 229 -2.74 -3.43 -5.81
C ALA A 229 -1.76 -2.54 -5.03
N VAL A 230 -0.46 -2.89 -5.02
CA VAL A 230 0.59 -2.07 -4.40
C VAL A 230 0.71 -0.73 -5.12
N ALA A 231 0.80 -0.72 -6.46
CA ALA A 231 0.88 0.51 -7.24
C ALA A 231 -0.30 1.47 -6.96
N SER A 232 -1.52 0.93 -6.89
CA SER A 232 -2.74 1.68 -6.63
C SER A 232 -2.82 2.22 -5.19
N ALA A 233 -2.22 1.54 -4.23
CA ALA A 233 -2.13 2.01 -2.84
C ALA A 233 -1.08 3.13 -2.70
N MET A 234 0.03 3.02 -3.42
CA MET A 234 1.15 3.97 -3.38
C MET A 234 0.81 5.34 -3.98
N ASP A 235 0.17 5.35 -5.14
CA ASP A 235 -0.40 6.56 -5.74
C ASP A 235 -1.85 6.27 -6.18
N PRO A 236 -2.84 6.52 -5.29
CA PRO A 236 -4.25 6.31 -5.59
C PRO A 236 -4.76 7.07 -6.81
N GLN A 237 -4.06 8.12 -7.24
CA GLN A 237 -4.40 8.95 -8.39
C GLN A 237 -3.59 8.60 -9.64
N TYR A 238 -2.73 7.58 -9.60
CA TYR A 238 -1.96 7.16 -10.76
C TYR A 238 -2.84 6.39 -11.75
N SER A 239 -3.35 7.11 -12.74
CA SER A 239 -4.31 6.59 -13.72
C SER A 239 -3.84 5.33 -14.42
N LEU A 240 -2.54 5.21 -14.72
CA LEU A 240 -1.99 4.02 -15.37
C LEU A 240 -2.08 2.77 -14.49
N ALA A 241 -1.81 2.90 -13.19
CA ALA A 241 -1.98 1.79 -12.24
C ALA A 241 -3.45 1.39 -12.13
N ARG A 242 -4.34 2.38 -11.97
CA ARG A 242 -5.79 2.17 -11.87
C ARG A 242 -6.40 1.53 -13.11
N TYR A 243 -5.96 1.94 -14.29
CA TYR A 243 -6.40 1.36 -15.57
C TYR A 243 -6.00 -0.11 -15.67
N ASN A 244 -4.71 -0.41 -15.52
CA ASN A 244 -4.25 -1.81 -15.60
C ASN A 244 -4.89 -2.68 -14.52
N HIS A 245 -5.10 -2.15 -13.30
CA HIS A 245 -5.75 -2.89 -12.24
C HIS A 245 -7.19 -3.23 -12.60
N ALA A 246 -7.92 -2.30 -13.24
CA ALA A 246 -9.27 -2.56 -13.73
C ALA A 246 -9.31 -3.69 -14.78
N LEU A 247 -8.33 -3.74 -15.69
CA LEU A 247 -8.22 -4.83 -16.67
C LEU A 247 -8.07 -6.18 -15.96
N LEU A 248 -7.14 -6.29 -15.01
CA LEU A 248 -6.93 -7.55 -14.30
C LEU A 248 -8.10 -7.92 -13.39
N LEU A 249 -8.75 -6.97 -12.74
CA LEU A 249 -9.96 -7.22 -11.95
C LEU A 249 -11.09 -7.77 -12.82
N SER A 250 -11.23 -7.26 -14.06
CA SER A 250 -12.21 -7.77 -15.02
C SER A 250 -11.91 -9.22 -15.43
N LEU A 251 -10.64 -9.55 -15.70
CA LEU A 251 -10.22 -10.93 -15.99
C LEU A 251 -10.50 -11.90 -14.83
N HIS A 252 -10.46 -11.42 -13.58
CA HIS A 252 -10.83 -12.20 -12.39
C HIS A 252 -12.34 -12.21 -12.10
N GLY A 253 -13.18 -11.61 -12.95
CA GLY A 253 -14.63 -11.52 -12.74
C GLY A 253 -15.05 -10.53 -11.66
N ARG A 254 -14.13 -9.72 -11.12
CA ARG A 254 -14.37 -8.71 -10.07
C ARG A 254 -14.89 -7.41 -10.68
N PHE A 255 -15.99 -7.49 -11.43
CA PHE A 255 -16.48 -6.42 -12.31
C PHE A 255 -16.81 -5.10 -11.60
N ASN A 256 -17.38 -5.16 -10.39
CA ASN A 256 -17.69 -3.95 -9.62
C ASN A 256 -16.42 -3.16 -9.28
N GLU A 257 -15.34 -3.87 -8.92
CA GLU A 257 -14.06 -3.27 -8.57
C GLU A 257 -13.30 -2.81 -9.82
N ALA A 258 -13.42 -3.55 -10.91
CA ALA A 258 -12.91 -3.15 -12.22
C ALA A 258 -13.49 -1.81 -12.65
N LEU A 259 -14.82 -1.66 -12.62
CA LEU A 259 -15.50 -0.41 -12.96
C LEU A 259 -15.11 0.74 -12.04
N ALA A 260 -14.97 0.49 -10.73
CA ALA A 260 -14.52 1.49 -9.78
C ALA A 260 -13.09 1.98 -10.08
N SER A 261 -12.17 1.06 -10.37
CA SER A 261 -10.78 1.38 -10.71
C SER A 261 -10.68 2.10 -12.06
N LEU A 262 -11.42 1.63 -13.07
CA LEU A 262 -11.48 2.25 -14.39
C LEU A 262 -12.04 3.68 -14.30
N LYS A 263 -13.05 3.90 -13.44
CA LYS A 263 -13.61 5.23 -13.21
C LYS A 263 -12.57 6.23 -12.72
N VAL A 264 -11.69 5.82 -11.80
CA VAL A 264 -10.59 6.67 -11.33
C VAL A 264 -9.64 7.01 -12.48
N ALA A 265 -9.27 6.03 -13.31
CA ALA A 265 -8.37 6.25 -14.43
C ALA A 265 -8.96 7.21 -15.48
N VAL A 266 -10.18 6.93 -15.94
CA VAL A 266 -10.89 7.68 -16.99
C VAL A 266 -11.21 9.11 -16.56
N THR A 267 -11.66 9.31 -15.32
CA THR A 267 -11.96 10.66 -14.80
C THR A 267 -10.71 11.54 -14.79
N ARG A 268 -9.53 10.94 -14.63
CA ARG A 268 -8.26 11.67 -14.59
C ARG A 268 -7.66 11.88 -15.96
N ASP A 269 -7.77 10.92 -16.86
CA ASP A 269 -7.30 11.05 -18.24
C ASP A 269 -8.23 10.30 -19.20
N GLY A 270 -8.90 11.06 -20.06
CA GLY A 270 -9.82 10.55 -21.06
C GLY A 270 -9.20 9.58 -22.07
N ALA A 271 -7.87 9.58 -22.21
CA ALA A 271 -7.17 8.60 -23.03
C ALA A 271 -7.50 7.16 -22.62
N PHE A 272 -7.67 6.90 -21.32
CA PHE A 272 -8.00 5.56 -20.84
C PHE A 272 -9.41 5.09 -21.25
N ALA A 273 -10.33 6.01 -21.55
CA ALA A 273 -11.62 5.61 -22.12
C ALA A 273 -11.48 5.18 -23.59
N VAL A 274 -10.52 5.72 -24.32
CA VAL A 274 -10.23 5.28 -25.69
C VAL A 274 -9.58 3.89 -25.67
N GLU A 275 -8.62 3.67 -24.77
CA GLU A 275 -7.97 2.37 -24.59
C GLU A 275 -8.95 1.31 -24.09
N ALA A 276 -9.79 1.62 -23.10
CA ALA A 276 -10.78 0.68 -22.54
C ALA A 276 -11.78 0.16 -23.58
N ARG A 277 -12.18 0.98 -24.57
CA ARG A 277 -13.10 0.54 -25.65
C ARG A 277 -12.52 -0.58 -26.51
N LYS A 278 -11.19 -0.73 -26.53
CA LYS A 278 -10.47 -1.70 -27.37
C LYS A 278 -9.85 -2.82 -26.55
N ALA A 279 -9.99 -2.78 -25.23
CA ALA A 279 -9.31 -3.69 -24.31
C ALA A 279 -10.03 -5.05 -24.29
N PRO A 280 -9.41 -6.14 -24.79
CA PRO A 280 -10.03 -7.47 -24.75
C PRO A 280 -10.32 -7.94 -23.31
N GLU A 281 -9.58 -7.43 -22.32
CA GLU A 281 -9.78 -7.75 -20.91
C GLU A 281 -11.13 -7.25 -20.36
N LEU A 282 -11.77 -6.31 -21.05
CA LEU A 282 -13.09 -5.77 -20.70
C LEU A 282 -14.22 -6.37 -21.53
N GLU A 283 -13.96 -7.39 -22.36
CA GLU A 283 -14.97 -8.02 -23.23
C GLU A 283 -16.17 -8.54 -22.44
N ALA A 284 -15.94 -9.11 -21.25
CA ALA A 284 -16.99 -9.58 -20.35
C ALA A 284 -17.91 -8.45 -19.82
N LEU A 285 -17.48 -7.19 -19.92
CA LEU A 285 -18.22 -6.00 -19.47
C LEU A 285 -18.81 -5.18 -20.63
N LYS A 286 -18.64 -5.60 -21.89
CA LYS A 286 -19.02 -4.79 -23.06
C LYS A 286 -20.50 -4.37 -23.08
N ASP A 287 -21.37 -5.25 -22.59
CA ASP A 287 -22.82 -5.05 -22.55
C ASP A 287 -23.28 -4.45 -21.20
N ASP A 288 -22.35 -4.18 -20.26
CA ASP A 288 -22.67 -3.55 -18.99
C ASP A 288 -22.96 -2.05 -19.21
N PRO A 289 -24.18 -1.57 -18.92
CA PRO A 289 -24.55 -0.17 -19.14
C PRO A 289 -23.69 0.80 -18.29
N ARG A 290 -23.13 0.33 -17.17
CA ARG A 290 -22.24 1.12 -16.32
C ARG A 290 -20.91 1.39 -17.00
N LEU A 291 -20.38 0.43 -17.77
CA LEU A 291 -19.17 0.64 -18.57
C LEU A 291 -19.45 1.66 -19.69
N ALA A 292 -20.54 1.47 -20.44
CA ALA A 292 -20.92 2.39 -21.50
C ALA A 292 -21.08 3.84 -21.00
N ALA A 293 -21.81 4.03 -19.88
CA ALA A 293 -21.98 5.33 -19.25
C ALA A 293 -20.66 5.95 -18.81
N LEU A 294 -19.76 5.14 -18.22
CA LEU A 294 -18.45 5.60 -17.78
C LEU A 294 -17.58 6.11 -18.95
N LEU A 295 -17.55 5.37 -20.06
CA LEU A 295 -16.75 5.72 -21.23
C LEU A 295 -17.32 6.90 -22.01
N ALA A 296 -18.65 7.06 -22.02
CA ALA A 296 -19.33 8.20 -22.62
C ALA A 296 -19.10 9.50 -21.83
N ALA A 297 -19.04 9.43 -20.50
CA ALA A 297 -18.79 10.57 -19.62
C ALA A 297 -17.30 10.97 -19.51
N ALA A 298 -16.41 10.33 -20.28
CA ALA A 298 -14.98 10.57 -20.20
C ALA A 298 -14.60 12.01 -20.63
N PRO A 299 -13.71 12.69 -19.88
CA PRO A 299 -13.19 13.99 -20.33
C PRO A 299 -12.34 13.83 -21.60
N ALA A 300 -11.97 14.94 -22.23
CA ALA A 300 -11.00 14.90 -23.31
C ALA A 300 -9.66 14.30 -22.83
N PRO A 301 -8.93 13.54 -23.68
CA PRO A 301 -7.59 13.06 -23.36
C PRO A 301 -6.70 14.21 -22.93
N ARG A 302 -5.94 14.03 -21.85
CA ARG A 302 -4.97 15.07 -21.46
C ARG A 302 -3.89 15.15 -22.53
N GLN A 303 -3.65 16.35 -23.07
CA GLN A 303 -2.51 16.57 -23.94
C GLN A 303 -1.23 16.27 -23.14
N ARG A 304 -0.41 15.33 -23.63
CA ARG A 304 0.91 15.10 -23.05
C ARG A 304 1.73 16.36 -23.33
N ARG A 305 1.99 17.15 -22.29
CA ARG A 305 2.92 18.27 -22.41
C ARG A 305 4.29 17.67 -22.75
N PRO A 306 4.96 18.13 -23.82
CA PRO A 306 6.32 17.69 -24.11
C PRO A 306 7.21 17.93 -22.89
N PRO A 307 8.22 17.08 -22.63
CA PRO A 307 9.19 17.37 -21.57
C PRO A 307 9.84 18.75 -21.81
N PRO A 308 10.12 19.53 -20.75
CA PRO A 308 10.79 20.82 -20.90
C PRO A 308 12.07 20.66 -21.74
N GLY A 309 12.21 21.46 -22.80
CA GLY A 309 13.38 21.41 -23.70
C GLY A 309 13.24 20.56 -24.96
N THR A 310 12.07 19.97 -25.24
CA THR A 310 11.82 19.42 -26.58
C THR A 310 11.47 20.55 -27.56
N PRO A 311 12.15 20.66 -28.72
CA PRO A 311 11.83 21.67 -29.70
C PRO A 311 10.39 21.46 -30.19
N GLU A 312 9.57 22.51 -30.05
CA GLU A 312 8.20 22.52 -30.51
C GLU A 312 8.21 22.32 -32.03
N LYS A 313 7.61 21.23 -32.51
CA LYS A 313 7.46 21.03 -33.96
C LYS A 313 6.65 22.22 -34.48
N PRO A 314 7.12 22.92 -35.53
CA PRO A 314 6.38 24.05 -36.09
C PRO A 314 4.99 23.58 -36.47
N GLN A 315 3.96 24.24 -35.92
CA GLN A 315 2.58 23.96 -36.27
C GLN A 315 2.44 24.14 -37.79
N PRO A 316 1.76 23.21 -38.51
CA PRO A 316 1.52 23.42 -39.92
C PRO A 316 0.74 24.71 -40.09
N GLU A 317 1.33 25.67 -40.81
CA GLU A 317 0.68 26.93 -41.13
C GLU A 317 -0.69 26.62 -41.71
N LYS A 318 -1.74 27.08 -41.02
CA LYS A 318 -3.07 27.15 -41.61
C LYS A 318 -2.95 28.07 -42.82
N LYS A 319 -2.86 27.48 -44.02
CA LYS A 319 -3.05 28.21 -45.27
C LYS A 319 -4.39 28.93 -45.17
N SER A 320 -4.38 30.23 -44.93
CA SER A 320 -5.58 31.04 -45.00
C SER A 320 -6.10 30.93 -46.43
N ALA A 321 -7.28 30.33 -46.59
CA ALA A 321 -8.01 30.42 -47.83
C ALA A 321 -8.24 31.90 -48.12
N ALA A 322 -7.68 32.39 -49.22
CA ALA A 322 -7.91 33.74 -49.70
C ALA A 322 -9.42 33.92 -49.94
N PRO A 323 -10.01 35.08 -49.60
CA PRO A 323 -11.42 35.32 -49.82
C PRO A 323 -11.70 35.38 -51.32
N GLU A 324 -12.60 34.51 -51.76
CA GLU A 324 -13.19 34.49 -53.08
C GLU A 324 -13.87 35.84 -53.34
N ARG A 325 -13.22 36.72 -54.11
CA ARG A 325 -13.80 38.00 -54.52
C ARG A 325 -14.95 37.72 -55.48
N ARG A 326 -16.18 37.78 -54.97
CA ARG A 326 -17.39 37.94 -55.78
C ARG A 326 -17.36 39.29 -56.49
N ARG A 327 -17.30 39.21 -57.82
CA ARG A 327 -17.82 40.08 -58.90
C ARG A 327 -18.09 41.56 -58.63
N TYR A 328 -17.69 42.38 -59.59
CA TYR A 328 -18.66 43.07 -60.45
C TYR A 328 -18.50 42.56 -61.88
#